data_AF-A0A929W9I6-F1
#
_entry.id   AF-A0A929W9I6-F1
#
_cell.length_a   1.000
_cell.length_b   1.000
_cell.length_c   1.000
_cell.angle_alpha   90.00
_cell.angle_beta   90.00
_cell.angle_gamma   90.00
#
_symmetry.space_group_name_H-M   'P 1'
#
loop_
_entity.id
_entity.type
_entity.pdbx_description
1 polymer ?
#
loop_
_entity_poly.entity_id
_entity_poly.type
_entity_poly.pdbx_seq_one_letter_code
_entity_poly.pdbx_strand_id
1 'polypeptide(L)' 'MTTIPLFFTFDEHYVVPALVAFHSLLAHADRQYRYRLHVLHPGISDRARRRIASVVGRFDHGEVVFHDTS' A
#
# COMPACT_ATOMS: atom_id res chain seq x y z
N MET A 1 -8.75 -7.88 -16.43
CA MET A 1 -7.58 -7.13 -15.95
C MET A 1 -6.91 -7.97 -14.86
N THR A 2 -5.67 -8.38 -15.06
CA THR A 2 -4.96 -9.25 -14.10
C THR A 2 -4.54 -8.44 -12.88
N THR A 3 -4.68 -9.02 -11.69
CA THR A 3 -4.25 -8.37 -10.43
C THR A 3 -2.90 -8.94 -10.01
N ILE A 4 -1.91 -8.06 -9.81
CA ILE A 4 -0.59 -8.40 -9.29
C ILE A 4 -0.59 -8.16 -7.78
N PRO A 5 -0.43 -9.21 -6.95
CA PRO A 5 -0.31 -9.04 -5.50
C PRO A 5 1.12 -8.62 -5.13
N LEU A 6 1.23 -7.61 -4.27
CA LEU A 6 2.50 -7.13 -3.71
C LEU A 6 2.42 -7.16 -2.19
N PHE A 7 3.45 -7.68 -1.52
CA PHE A 7 3.46 -7.83 -0.07
C PHE A 7 4.54 -6.93 0.54
N PHE A 8 4.14 -6.19 1.57
CA PHE A 8 4.99 -5.30 2.33
C PHE A 8 4.81 -5.63 3.81
N THR A 9 5.91 -5.70 4.55
CA THR A 9 5.87 -5.96 6.00
C THR A 9 6.60 -4.84 6.71
N PHE A 10 5.90 -4.13 7.58
CA PHE A 10 6.48 -3.03 8.34
C PHE A 10 5.60 -2.61 9.53
N ASP A 11 6.17 -1.82 10.43
CA ASP A 11 5.49 -1.26 11.60
C ASP A 11 5.14 0.24 11.43
N GLU A 12 4.60 0.86 12.47
CA GLU A 12 4.21 2.28 12.47
C GLU A 12 5.36 3.22 12.05
N HIS A 13 6.61 2.89 12.37
CA HIS A 13 7.76 3.75 12.13
C HIS A 13 8.15 3.83 10.65
N TYR A 14 7.79 2.81 9.86
CA TYR A 14 8.09 2.76 8.42
C TYR A 14 7.02 3.41 7.54
N VAL A 15 5.95 3.96 8.12
CA VAL A 15 4.83 4.51 7.35
C VAL A 15 5.29 5.60 6.39
N VAL A 16 6.17 6.51 6.80
CA VAL A 16 6.66 7.60 5.95
C VAL A 16 7.41 7.08 4.70
N PRO A 17 8.41 6.18 4.85
CA PRO A 17 9.01 5.48 3.71
C PRO A 17 7.99 4.77 2.81
N ALA A 18 7.01 4.06 3.40
CA ALA A 18 5.99 3.32 2.65
C ALA A 18 5.15 4.24 1.75
N LEU A 19 4.82 5.46 2.21
CA LEU A 19 4.08 6.43 1.38
C LEU A 19 4.84 6.78 0.11
N VAL A 20 6.15 7.01 0.20
CA VAL A 20 6.99 7.34 -0.95
C VAL A 20 7.12 6.14 -1.89
N ALA A 21 7.36 4.95 -1.33
CA ALA A 21 7.48 3.72 -2.09
C ALA A 21 6.19 3.41 -2.87
N PHE A 22 5.04 3.47 -2.22
CA PHE A 22 3.75 3.18 -2.85
C PHE A 22 3.39 4.21 -3.92
N HIS A 23 3.63 5.50 -3.66
CA HIS A 23 3.42 6.54 -4.66
C HIS A 23 4.29 6.31 -5.89
N SER A 24 5.59 6.09 -5.70
CA SER A 24 6.54 5.88 -6.81
C SER A 24 6.19 4.63 -7.62
N LEU A 25 5.88 3.53 -6.93
CA LEU A 25 5.49 2.27 -7.57
C LEU A 25 4.27 2.47 -8.46
N LEU A 26 3.18 3.02 -7.93
CA LEU A 26 1.93 3.20 -8.68
C LEU A 26 2.01 4.31 -9.74
N ALA A 27 2.88 5.29 -9.57
CA ALA A 27 3.11 6.34 -10.58
C ALA A 27 3.82 5.82 -11.84
N HIS A 28 4.62 4.77 -11.72
CA HIS A 28 5.40 4.19 -12.82
C HIS A 28 4.94 2.78 -13.22
N ALA A 29 3.92 2.26 -12.55
CA ALA A 29 3.36 0.94 -12.80
C ALA A 29 2.63 0.88 -14.16
N ASP A 30 2.66 -0.30 -14.78
CA ASP A 30 1.93 -0.55 -16.03
C ASP A 30 0.42 -0.60 -15.75
N ARG A 31 -0.31 0.33 -16.36
CA ARG A 31 -1.74 0.52 -16.18
C ARG A 31 -2.60 -0.59 -16.78
N GLN A 32 -2.02 -1.56 -17.50
CA GLN A 32 -2.72 -2.77 -17.94
C GLN A 32 -3.07 -3.72 -16.77
N TYR A 33 -2.39 -3.57 -15.63
CA TYR A 33 -2.60 -4.40 -14.44
C TYR A 33 -3.25 -3.60 -13.31
N ARG A 34 -3.89 -4.33 -12.38
CA ARG A 34 -4.25 -3.79 -11.06
C ARG A 34 -3.23 -4.28 -10.04
N TYR A 35 -2.83 -3.42 -9.11
CA TYR A 35 -1.86 -3.75 -8.07
C TYR A 35 -2.56 -3.77 -6.72
N ARG A 36 -2.51 -4.92 -6.05
CA ARG A 36 -3.05 -5.08 -4.69
C ARG A 36 -1.90 -5.15 -3.70
N LEU A 37 -1.77 -4.11 -2.89
CA LEU A 37 -0.72 -3.95 -1.90
C LEU A 37 -1.21 -4.52 -0.57
N HIS A 38 -0.62 -5.62 -0.13
CA HIS A 38 -0.86 -6.26 1.16
C HIS A 38 0.17 -5.73 2.17
N VAL A 39 -0.28 -5.03 3.20
CA VAL A 39 0.55 -4.52 4.29
C VAL A 39 0.38 -5.42 5.51
N LEU A 40 1.39 -6.21 5.85
CA LEU A 40 1.46 -7.02 7.06
C LEU A 40 2.11 -6.18 8.17
N HIS A 41 1.46 -6.10 9.33
CA HIS A 41 1.93 -5.21 10.38
C HIS A 41 1.61 -5.67 11.80
N PRO A 42 2.48 -5.40 12.80
CA PRO A 42 2.23 -5.73 14.20
C PRO A 42 1.40 -4.66 14.96
N GLY A 43 0.82 -3.68 14.26
CA GLY A 43 -0.05 -2.66 14.87
C GLY A 43 0.17 -1.26 14.31
N ILE A 44 -0.24 -1.04 13.05
CA ILE A 44 -0.25 0.29 12.43
C ILE A 44 -1.53 1.04 12.83
N SER A 45 -1.38 2.30 13.22
CA SER A 45 -2.48 3.15 13.66
C SER A 45 -3.50 3.42 12.55
N ASP A 46 -4.75 3.67 12.93
CA ASP A 46 -5.80 4.10 11.98
C ASP A 46 -5.42 5.34 11.17
N ARG A 47 -4.68 6.27 11.80
CA ARG A 47 -4.19 7.47 11.13
C ARG A 47 -3.20 7.11 10.03
N ALA A 48 -2.27 6.19 10.30
CA ALA A 48 -1.33 5.71 9.32
C ALA A 48 -2.02 4.91 8.20
N ARG A 49 -2.96 4.01 8.53
CA ARG A 49 -3.77 3.28 7.54
C ARG A 49 -4.51 4.22 6.59
N ARG A 50 -5.17 5.26 7.11
CA ARG A 50 -5.84 6.30 6.29
C ARG A 50 -4.86 7.06 5.40
N ARG A 51 -3.67 7.42 5.91
CA ARG A 51 -2.63 8.10 5.10
C ARG A 51 -2.18 7.23 3.94
N ILE A 52 -1.89 5.95 4.21
CA ILE A 52 -1.49 4.98 3.18
C ILE A 52 -2.60 4.82 2.14
N ALA A 53 -3.85 4.58 2.57
CA ALA A 53 -4.99 4.46 1.69
C ALA A 53 -5.22 5.73 0.83
N SER A 54 -5.00 6.92 1.38
CA SER A 54 -5.12 8.19 0.64
C SER A 54 -4.06 8.37 -0.46
N VAL A 55 -2.88 7.77 -0.30
CA VAL A 55 -1.82 7.81 -1.32
C VAL A 55 -2.12 6.79 -2.42
N VAL A 56 -2.46 5.56 -2.04
CA VAL A 56 -2.79 4.48 -2.98
C VAL A 56 -4.05 4.82 -3.79
N GLY A 57 -5.07 5.38 -3.13
CA GLY A 57 -6.34 5.74 -3.76
C GLY A 57 -6.28 6.87 -4.80
N ARG A 58 -5.12 7.53 -4.97
CA ARG A 58 -4.88 8.47 -6.09
C ARG A 58 -4.75 7.74 -7.43
N PHE A 59 -4.52 6.42 -7.40
CA PHE A 59 -4.32 5.58 -8.57
C PHE A 59 -5.48 4.59 -8.69
N ASP A 60 -6.28 4.71 -9.74
CA ASP A 60 -7.43 3.85 -10.08
C ASP A 60 -7.11 2.35 -10.22
N HIS A 61 -5.84 2.03 -10.46
CA HIS A 61 -5.29 0.69 -10.61
C HIS A 61 -4.54 0.21 -9.35
N GLY A 62 -4.58 0.95 -8.24
CA GLY A 62 -4.02 0.57 -6.95
C GLY A 62 -5.08 0.26 -5.89
N GLU A 63 -4.82 -0.74 -5.06
CA GLU A 63 -5.62 -1.09 -3.88
C GLU A 63 -4.68 -1.44 -2.73
N VAL A 64 -5.03 -1.11 -1.48
CA VAL A 64 -4.26 -1.51 -0.30
C VAL A 64 -5.13 -2.24 0.71
N VAL A 65 -4.60 -3.34 1.26
CA VAL A 65 -5.23 -4.18 2.28
C VAL A 65 -4.27 -4.34 3.45
N PHE A 66 -4.75 -4.16 4.67
CA PHE A 66 -3.95 -4.26 5.89
C PHE A 66 -4.22 -5.59 6.60
N HIS A 67 -3.17 -6.27 7.05
CA HIS A 67 -3.21 -7.53 7.78
C HIS A 67 -2.50 -7.33 9.11
N ASP A 68 -3.25 -7.47 10.20
CA ASP A 68 -2.66 -7.47 11.54
C ASP A 68 -1.95 -8.80 11.80
N THR A 69 -0.71 -8.73 12.28
CA THR A 69 0.14 -9.88 12.59
C THR A 69 0.54 -9.94 14.07
N SER A 70 -0.11 -9.14 14.92
CA SER A 70 0.08 -9.17 16.38
C SER A 70 -0.70 -10.29 17.08
#